data_AF-A0A7J9NC61-F1
#
_entry.id   AF-A0A7J9NC61-F1
#
_cell.length_a   1.000
_cell.length_b   1.000
_cell.length_c   1.000
_cell.angle_alpha   90.00
_cell.angle_beta   90.00
_cell.angle_gamma   90.00
#
_symmetry.space_group_name_H-M   'P 1'
#
loop_
_entity.id
_entity.type
_entity.pdbx_description
1 polymer ?
#
loop_
_entity_poly.entity_id
_entity_poly.type
_entity_poly.pdbx_seq_one_letter_code
_entity_poly.pdbx_strand_id
1 'polypeptide(L)'
;MSPEYAMQGQFSERSDVFSFGVLLLEIAWKLWNEGNIWGLVDKVILEFELDSKNEKEIRRCIHVGLLCVQEYAKDRPTMSTVVSILNSEISNLDTPKQPAFTETPLMTHDVENKVSLNDVTLTNFDGR
;
A
#
# COMPACT_ATOMS: atom_id res chain seq x y z
N MET A 1 1.98 -2.87 -14.60
CA MET A 1 2.16 -4.25 -15.09
C MET A 1 2.50 -5.16 -13.93
N SER A 2 2.01 -6.41 -13.92
CA SER A 2 2.41 -7.38 -12.91
C SER A 2 3.86 -7.84 -13.09
N PRO A 3 4.55 -8.27 -12.02
CA PRO A 3 5.96 -8.66 -12.08
C PRO A 3 6.22 -9.84 -13.03
N GLU A 4 5.39 -10.88 -12.99
CA GLU A 4 5.51 -12.07 -13.85
C GLU A 4 5.28 -11.74 -15.33
N TYR A 5 4.36 -10.82 -15.63
CA TYR A 5 4.17 -10.35 -16.99
C TYR A 5 5.38 -9.53 -17.47
N ALA A 6 5.87 -8.61 -16.63
CA ALA A 6 7.02 -7.76 -16.97
C ALA A 6 8.35 -8.52 -17.11
N MET A 7 8.57 -9.54 -16.26
CA MET A 7 9.85 -10.28 -16.22
C MET A 7 9.86 -11.49 -17.17
N GLN A 8 8.72 -12.14 -17.39
CA GLN A 8 8.65 -13.43 -18.09
C GLN A 8 7.67 -13.43 -19.28
N GLY A 9 6.97 -12.31 -19.55
CA GLY A 9 5.97 -12.23 -20.62
C GLY A 9 4.70 -13.02 -20.35
N GLN A 10 4.46 -13.45 -19.11
CA GLN A 10 3.32 -14.27 -18.73
C GLN A 10 2.08 -13.41 -18.45
N PHE A 11 1.22 -13.26 -19.45
CA PHE A 11 -0.08 -12.59 -19.29
C PHE A 11 -1.16 -13.58 -18.81
N SER A 12 -2.01 -13.16 -17.87
CA SER A 12 -3.14 -13.94 -17.36
C SER A 12 -4.21 -13.08 -16.69
N GLU A 13 -5.36 -13.66 -16.37
CA GLU A 13 -6.37 -13.00 -15.53
C GLU A 13 -5.78 -12.54 -14.17
N ARG A 14 -4.75 -13.22 -13.66
CA ARG A 14 -4.06 -12.83 -12.42
C ARG A 14 -3.25 -11.54 -12.59
N SER A 15 -2.66 -11.32 -13.76
CA SER A 15 -1.95 -10.07 -14.06
C SER A 15 -2.92 -8.88 -14.18
N ASP A 16 -4.15 -9.11 -14.63
CA ASP A 16 -5.20 -8.09 -14.66
C ASP A 16 -5.63 -7.70 -13.24
N VAL A 17 -5.83 -8.69 -12.36
CA VAL A 17 -6.15 -8.46 -10.94
C VAL A 17 -5.06 -7.64 -10.25
N PHE A 18 -3.78 -7.95 -10.49
CA PHE A 18 -2.67 -7.14 -9.97
C PHE A 18 -2.74 -5.70 -10.46
N SER A 19 -2.95 -5.50 -11.76
CA SER A 19 -2.99 -4.17 -12.37
C SER A 19 -4.18 -3.35 -11.86
N PHE A 20 -5.33 -4.00 -11.64
CA PHE A 20 -6.48 -3.37 -10.99
C PHE A 20 -6.18 -2.96 -9.54
N GLY A 21 -5.44 -3.79 -8.78
CA GLY A 21 -4.99 -3.44 -7.44
C GLY A 21 -4.09 -2.19 -7.41
N VAL A 22 -3.18 -2.06 -8.37
CA VAL A 22 -2.34 -0.85 -8.52
C VAL A 22 -3.20 0.38 -8.82
N LEU A 23 -4.18 0.25 -9.73
CA LEU A 23 -5.12 1.35 -10.05
C LEU A 23 -5.90 1.81 -8.81
N LEU A 24 -6.40 0.87 -8.00
CA LEU A 24 -7.11 1.22 -6.76
C LEU A 24 -6.21 1.96 -5.78
N LEU A 25 -4.95 1.53 -5.65
CA LEU A 25 -3.98 2.19 -4.78
C LEU A 25 -3.64 3.60 -5.28
N GLU A 26 -3.53 3.81 -6.59
CA GLU A 26 -3.33 5.12 -7.19
C GLU A 26 -4.51 6.07 -6.91
N ILE A 27 -5.75 5.57 -7.04
CA ILE A 27 -6.95 6.34 -6.69
C ILE A 27 -6.95 6.72 -5.21
N ALA A 28 -6.66 5.75 -4.32
CA ALA A 28 -6.59 6.00 -2.88
C ALA A 28 -5.52 7.05 -2.53
N TRP A 29 -4.34 6.96 -3.14
CA TRP A 29 -3.24 7.92 -2.96
C TRP A 29 -3.61 9.32 -3.45
N LYS A 30 -4.26 9.43 -4.61
CA LYS A 30 -4.75 10.70 -5.14
C LYS A 30 -5.74 11.37 -4.18
N LEU A 31 -6.76 10.62 -3.73
CA LEU A 31 -7.76 11.11 -2.78
C LEU A 31 -7.13 11.54 -1.45
N TRP A 32 -6.10 10.82 -0.99
CA TRP A 32 -5.33 11.18 0.20
C TRP A 32 -4.65 12.54 0.04
N ASN A 33 -3.94 12.77 -1.07
CA ASN A 33 -3.25 14.03 -1.34
C ASN A 33 -4.20 15.22 -1.55
N GLU A 34 -5.39 14.96 -2.09
CA GLU A 34 -6.45 15.98 -2.24
C GLU A 34 -7.18 16.29 -0.92
N GLY A 35 -6.89 15.56 0.16
CA GLY A 35 -7.60 15.68 1.44
C GLY A 35 -9.04 15.16 1.39
N ASN A 36 -9.41 14.43 0.34
CA ASN A 36 -10.74 13.89 0.09
C ASN A 36 -10.79 12.37 0.31
N ILE A 37 -10.18 11.90 1.39
CA ILE A 37 -10.04 10.45 1.65
C ILE A 37 -11.38 9.74 1.83
N TRP A 38 -12.42 10.47 2.21
CA TRP A 38 -13.79 9.97 2.33
C TRP A 38 -14.38 9.53 0.99
N GLY A 39 -13.86 10.03 -0.14
CA GLY A 39 -14.24 9.55 -1.46
C GLY A 39 -13.89 8.08 -1.71
N LEU A 40 -13.03 7.47 -0.88
CA LEU A 40 -12.68 6.06 -0.96
C LEU A 40 -13.71 5.14 -0.25
N VAL A 41 -14.47 5.69 0.69
CA VAL A 41 -15.37 4.92 1.56
C VAL A 41 -16.75 4.84 0.92
N ASP A 42 -17.32 3.65 0.87
CA ASP A 42 -18.67 3.45 0.34
C ASP A 42 -19.70 4.26 1.14
N LYS A 43 -20.66 4.87 0.44
CA LYS A 43 -21.68 5.72 1.05
C LYS A 43 -22.50 4.99 2.10
N VAL A 44 -22.79 3.71 1.92
CA VAL A 44 -23.54 2.92 2.90
C VAL A 44 -22.77 2.82 4.21
N ILE A 45 -21.44 2.68 4.15
CA ILE A 45 -20.58 2.66 5.35
C ILE A 45 -20.61 4.04 6.03
N LEU A 46 -20.53 5.12 5.25
CA LEU A 46 -20.62 6.50 5.77
C LEU A 46 -21.99 6.82 6.39
N GLU A 47 -23.08 6.34 5.79
CA GLU A 47 -24.45 6.58 6.24
C GLU A 47 -24.80 5.77 7.50
N PHE A 48 -24.26 4.56 7.63
CA PHE A 48 -24.52 3.68 8.77
C PHE A 48 -23.71 4.07 10.02
N GLU A 49 -22.59 4.77 9.84
CA GLU A 49 -21.65 5.12 10.90
C GLU A 49 -21.63 6.62 11.20
N LEU A 50 -22.70 7.11 11.81
CA LEU A 50 -22.83 8.48 12.32
C LEU A 50 -22.04 8.75 13.63
N ASP A 51 -21.23 7.79 14.12
CA ASP A 51 -20.40 7.97 15.32
C ASP A 51 -18.98 8.43 14.96
N SER A 52 -18.56 9.54 15.58
CA SER A 52 -17.21 10.12 15.56
C SER A 52 -16.09 9.12 15.88
N LYS A 53 -16.40 8.01 16.57
CA LYS A 53 -15.43 6.93 16.83
C LYS A 53 -15.07 6.17 15.57
N ASN A 54 -16.07 5.76 14.78
CA ASN A 54 -15.84 4.94 13.58
C ASN A 54 -15.12 5.74 12.49
N GLU A 55 -15.43 7.03 12.39
CA GLU A 55 -14.70 7.96 11.51
C GLU A 55 -13.18 7.92 11.78
N LYS A 56 -12.78 7.97 13.06
CA LYS A 56 -11.36 7.92 13.44
C LYS A 56 -10.73 6.57 13.11
N GLU A 57 -11.44 5.47 13.32
CA GLU A 57 -10.95 4.12 13.02
C GLU A 57 -10.78 3.93 11.51
N ILE A 58 -11.75 4.33 10.68
CA ILE A 58 -11.66 4.26 9.22
C ILE A 58 -10.47 5.08 8.72
N ARG A 59 -10.36 6.33 9.17
CA ARG A 59 -9.24 7.20 8.77
C ARG A 59 -7.90 6.59 9.17
N ARG A 60 -7.81 5.97 10.34
CA ARG A 60 -6.59 5.29 10.81
C ARG A 60 -6.26 4.07 9.97
N CYS A 61 -7.25 3.24 9.65
CA CYS A 61 -7.07 2.07 8.77
C CYS A 61 -6.54 2.48 7.40
N ILE A 62 -7.09 3.54 6.81
CA ILE A 62 -6.63 4.05 5.51
C ILE A 62 -5.20 4.58 5.61
N HIS A 63 -4.89 5.37 6.65
CA HIS A 63 -3.54 5.89 6.90
C HIS A 63 -2.53 4.74 7.03
N VAL A 64 -2.81 3.75 7.87
CA VAL A 64 -1.95 2.57 8.06
C VAL A 64 -1.81 1.77 6.77
N GLY A 65 -2.89 1.59 6.02
CA GLY A 65 -2.87 0.94 4.71
C GLY A 65 -1.90 1.61 3.75
N LEU A 66 -1.90 2.94 3.67
CA LEU A 66 -0.97 3.71 2.84
C LEU A 66 0.48 3.62 3.33
N LEU A 67 0.71 3.59 4.66
CA LEU A 67 2.05 3.37 5.22
C LEU A 67 2.62 1.99 4.86
N CYS A 68 1.79 0.95 4.81
CA CYS A 68 2.20 -0.42 4.50
C CYS A 68 2.70 -0.61 3.05
N VAL A 69 2.29 0.26 2.14
CA VAL A 69 2.56 0.12 0.69
C VAL A 69 3.52 1.17 0.16
N GLN A 70 4.26 1.85 1.05
CA GLN A 70 5.29 2.81 0.65
C GLN A 70 6.33 2.20 -0.29
N GLU A 71 6.85 3.03 -1.20
CA GLU A 71 7.82 2.62 -2.21
C GLU A 71 9.01 1.88 -1.60
N TYR A 72 9.68 2.51 -0.63
CA TYR A 72 10.85 1.95 0.02
C TYR A 72 10.48 1.09 1.22
N ALA A 73 11.04 -0.12 1.29
CA ALA A 73 10.81 -1.06 2.39
C ALA A 73 11.11 -0.47 3.78
N LYS A 74 12.14 0.39 3.89
CA LYS A 74 12.52 1.07 5.15
C LYS A 74 11.48 2.05 5.68
N ASP A 75 10.58 2.53 4.81
CA ASP A 75 9.52 3.47 5.19
C ASP A 75 8.23 2.75 5.59
N ARG A 76 8.15 1.42 5.42
CA ARG A 76 7.00 0.60 5.81
C ARG A 76 7.08 0.28 7.31
N PRO A 77 5.97 0.34 8.06
CA PRO A 77 5.95 -0.03 9.47
C PRO A 77 6.19 -1.53 9.63
N THR A 78 6.73 -1.92 10.79
CA THR A 78 6.72 -3.33 11.18
C THR A 78 5.31 -3.77 11.54
N MET A 79 5.02 -5.08 11.51
CA MET A 79 3.71 -5.59 11.91
C MET A 79 3.35 -5.26 13.36
N SER A 80 4.32 -5.20 14.27
CA SER A 80 4.06 -4.78 15.66
C SER A 80 3.60 -3.32 15.72
N THR A 81 4.25 -2.43 14.96
CA THR A 81 3.82 -1.04 14.83
C THR A 81 2.42 -0.94 14.24
N VAL A 82 2.12 -1.68 13.17
CA VAL A 82 0.76 -1.73 12.57
C VAL A 82 -0.29 -2.08 13.62
N VAL A 83 -0.09 -3.14 14.40
CA VAL A 83 -1.03 -3.56 15.45
C VAL A 83 -1.19 -2.48 16.52
N SER A 84 -0.10 -1.90 17.01
CA SER A 84 -0.15 -0.82 18.00
C SER A 84 -0.91 0.41 17.48
N ILE A 85 -0.76 0.76 16.20
CA ILE A 85 -1.53 1.86 15.59
C ILE A 85 -3.02 1.50 15.55
N LEU A 86 -3.38 0.32 15.06
CA LEU A 86 -4.77 -0.12 14.98
C LEU A 86 -5.43 -0.18 16.36
N ASN A 87 -4.70 -0.60 17.40
CA ASN A 87 -5.15 -0.57 18.80
C ASN A 87 -5.22 0.83 19.43
N SER A 88 -4.96 1.91 18.68
CA SER A 88 -4.88 3.29 19.18
C SER A 88 -3.75 3.55 20.20
N GLU A 89 -2.75 2.67 20.31
CA GLU A 89 -1.63 2.86 21.24
C GLU A 89 -0.67 3.96 20.75
N ILE A 90 -0.65 4.19 19.43
CA ILE A 90 0.17 5.22 18.77
C ILE A 90 -0.75 6.18 18.00
N SER A 91 -0.70 7.46 18.36
CA SER A 91 -1.56 8.51 17.78
C SER A 91 -0.82 9.46 16.83
N ASN A 92 0.50 9.59 16.94
CA ASN A 92 1.32 10.41 16.06
C ASN A 92 1.94 9.55 14.97
N LEU A 93 1.33 9.59 13.79
CA LEU A 93 1.76 8.84 12.62
C LEU A 93 2.48 9.75 11.63
N ASP A 94 3.57 9.24 11.05
CA ASP A 94 4.21 9.88 9.90
C ASP A 94 3.21 9.96 8.75
N THR A 95 3.29 11.04 7.96
CA THR A 95 2.46 11.17 6.76
C THR A 95 2.92 10.15 5.71
N PRO A 96 2.02 9.37 5.11
CA PRO A 96 2.41 8.40 4.08
C PRO A 96 3.09 9.11 2.91
N LYS A 97 4.18 8.52 2.41
CA LYS A 97 4.83 8.97 1.16
C LYS A 97 4.26 8.18 -0.02
N GLN A 98 4.74 8.50 -1.22
CA GLN A 98 4.30 7.86 -2.45
C GLN A 98 4.39 6.32 -2.35
N PRO A 99 3.28 5.61 -2.61
CA PRO A 99 3.28 4.16 -2.66
C PRO A 99 4.19 3.63 -3.77
N ALA A 100 4.68 2.40 -3.61
CA ALA A 100 5.25 1.67 -4.73
C ALA A 100 4.19 1.62 -5.85
N PHE A 101 4.61 1.71 -7.12
CA PHE A 101 3.79 1.45 -8.32
C PHE A 101 2.88 2.57 -8.84
N THR A 102 2.93 3.79 -8.32
CA THR A 102 2.37 4.95 -9.05
C THR A 102 3.30 5.30 -10.21
N GLU A 103 2.83 5.33 -11.45
CA GLU A 103 3.67 5.63 -12.61
C GLU A 103 4.31 7.02 -12.46
N THR A 104 5.63 7.09 -12.26
CA THR A 104 6.39 8.32 -12.52
C THR A 104 6.48 8.53 -14.04
N PRO A 105 6.23 9.75 -14.56
CA PRO A 105 6.34 10.02 -15.98
C PRO A 105 7.78 9.79 -16.47
N LEU A 106 7.89 9.04 -17.57
CA LEU A 106 9.06 8.73 -18.41
C LEU A 106 10.47 9.20 -17.93
N MET A 107 11.33 8.20 -17.70
CA MET A 107 12.72 8.10 -18.15
C MET A 107 13.62 9.35 -18.05
N THR A 108 14.48 9.36 -17.02
CA THR A 108 15.90 9.67 -17.22
C THR A 108 16.72 8.49 -16.74
N HIS A 109 17.41 7.84 -17.68
CA HIS A 109 18.45 6.88 -17.40
C HIS A 109 19.52 7.53 -16.51
N ASP A 110 19.54 7.18 -15.24
CA ASP A 110 20.78 7.12 -14.47
C ASP A 110 20.74 5.86 -13.62
N VAL A 111 21.69 4.98 -13.94
CA VAL A 111 21.90 3.69 -13.30
C VAL A 111 22.42 3.95 -11.88
N GLU A 112 21.52 3.92 -10.90
CA GLU A 112 21.87 3.48 -9.55
C GLU A 112 20.87 2.40 -9.12
N ASN A 113 21.37 1.17 -9.12
CA ASN A 113 20.69 -0.01 -8.57
C ASN A 113 20.14 0.27 -7.17
N LYS A 114 18.87 0.67 -7.11
CA LYS A 114 18.03 0.57 -5.90
C LYS A 114 16.86 -0.36 -6.18
N VAL A 115 17.17 -1.55 -6.67
CA VAL A 115 16.24 -2.67 -6.59
C VAL A 115 16.09 -2.99 -5.10
N SER A 116 14.86 -2.93 -4.59
CA SER A 116 14.51 -3.47 -3.28
C SER A 116 14.74 -4.99 -3.32
N LEU A 117 15.94 -5.43 -2.95
CA LEU A 117 16.20 -6.84 -2.69
C LEU A 117 15.41 -7.23 -1.43
N ASN A 118 14.26 -7.85 -1.63
CA ASN A 118 13.58 -8.56 -0.55
C ASN A 118 14.43 -9.80 -0.24
N ASP A 119 15.33 -9.71 0.74
CA ASP A 119 16.05 -10.88 1.28
C ASP A 119 15.06 -11.75 2.05
N VAL A 120 14.38 -12.64 1.32
CA VAL A 120 13.56 -13.71 1.89
C VAL A 120 14.44 -14.94 2.00
N THR A 121 14.81 -15.32 3.22
CA THR A 121 15.54 -16.55 3.48
C THR A 121 14.65 -17.75 3.15
N LEU A 122 14.92 -18.43 2.04
CA LEU A 122 14.31 -19.74 1.74
C LEU A 122 14.87 -20.75 2.75
N THR A 123 14.06 -21.16 3.73
CA THR A 123 14.38 -22.34 4.54
C THR A 123 14.22 -23.58 3.67
N ASN A 124 15.35 -24.19 3.31
CA ASN A 124 15.35 -25.51 2.69
C ASN A 124 14.76 -26.54 3.67
N PHE A 125 13.67 -27.20 3.27
CA PHE A 125 13.19 -28.39 3.95
C PHE A 125 14.07 -29.56 3.53
N ASP A 126 15.15 -29.82 4.27
CA ASP A 126 15.84 -31.12 4.19
C ASP A 126 15.05 -32.10 5.07
N GLY A 127 14.23 -32.92 4.41
CA GLY A 127 13.55 -34.05 5.04
C GLY A 127 14.55 -35.19 5.23
N ARG A 128 14.71 -35.67 6.46
CA ARG A 128 15.41 -36.92 6.77
C ARG A 128 14.61 -38.14 6.37
#